data_AF-A0A8E2WIZ7-F1
#
_entry.id   AF-A0A8E2WIZ7-F1
#
_cell.length_a   1.000
_cell.length_b   1.000
_cell.length_c   1.000
_cell.angle_alpha   90.00
_cell.angle_beta   90.00
_cell.angle_gamma   90.00
#
_symmetry.space_group_name_H-M   'P 1'
#
loop_
_entity.id
_entity.type
_entity.pdbx_description
1 polymer ?
#
loop_
_entity_poly.entity_id
_entity_poly.type
_entity_poly.pdbx_seq_one_letter_code
_entity_poly.pdbx_strand_id
1 'polypeptide(L)'
;MNSEQQHALLRKMAQLMQGGLKTQTEPFPETEKEFAAILTELRQLKADDIEGKMVISGFVDQPYGPDKQRCMECMYYLVHREWCDLPELAVPVDADWWCRLWRI
;
A
#
# COMPACT_ATOMS: atom_id res chain seq x y z
N MET A 1 -16.03 -5.23 5.83
CA MET A 1 -15.26 -6.46 5.52
C MET A 1 -15.08 -7.24 6.82
N ASN A 2 -15.34 -8.54 6.82
CA ASN A 2 -15.10 -9.36 8.01
C ASN A 2 -13.62 -9.80 8.08
N SER A 3 -13.20 -10.41 9.20
CA SER A 3 -11.81 -10.83 9.42
C SER A 3 -11.33 -11.86 8.39
N GLU A 4 -12.19 -12.80 7.98
CA GLU A 4 -11.82 -13.84 7.00
C GLU A 4 -11.54 -13.25 5.60
N GLN A 5 -12.41 -12.37 5.12
CA GLN A 5 -12.24 -11.66 3.85
C GLN A 5 -10.98 -10.80 3.87
N GLN A 6 -10.69 -10.14 4.99
CA GLN A 6 -9.48 -9.34 5.15
C GLN A 6 -8.22 -10.22 5.05
N HIS A 7 -8.16 -11.34 5.78
CA HIS A 7 -7.01 -12.24 5.70
C HIS A 7 -6.86 -12.88 4.31
N ALA A 8 -7.97 -13.18 3.63
CA ALA A 8 -7.93 -13.68 2.26
C ALA A 8 -7.35 -12.62 1.29
N LEU A 9 -7.74 -11.36 1.46
CA LEU A 9 -7.21 -10.26 0.66
C LEU A 9 -5.72 -10.01 0.93
N LEU A 10 -5.30 -10.01 2.20
CA LEU A 10 -3.89 -9.89 2.57
C LEU A 10 -3.03 -10.98 1.90
N ARG A 11 -3.47 -12.25 2.00
CA ARG A 11 -2.79 -13.38 1.34
C ARG A 11 -2.74 -13.22 -0.18
N LYS A 12 -3.82 -12.76 -0.80
CA LYS A 12 -3.85 -12.49 -2.25
C LYS A 12 -2.83 -11.43 -2.63
N MET A 13 -2.76 -10.32 -1.88
CA MET A 13 -1.80 -9.25 -2.13
C MET A 13 -0.36 -9.75 -1.96
N ALA A 14 -0.07 -10.51 -0.90
CA ALA A 14 1.23 -11.13 -0.68
C ALA A 14 1.65 -12.04 -1.85
N GLN A 15 0.73 -12.89 -2.32
CA GLN A 15 0.97 -13.78 -3.46
C GLN A 15 1.24 -13.02 -4.76
N LEU A 16 0.58 -11.88 -4.99
CA LEU A 16 0.84 -11.05 -6.17
C LEU A 16 2.27 -10.49 -6.16
N MET A 17 2.73 -9.96 -5.02
CA MET A 17 4.10 -9.44 -4.89
C MET A 17 5.14 -10.55 -5.03
N GLN A 18 4.95 -11.67 -4.33
CA GLN A 18 5.81 -12.85 -4.45
C GLN A 18 5.81 -13.46 -5.85
N GLY A 19 4.69 -13.33 -6.58
CA GLY A 19 4.53 -13.73 -7.97
C GLY A 19 5.22 -12.79 -8.98
N GLY A 20 5.89 -11.74 -8.51
CA GLY A 20 6.65 -10.81 -9.36
C GLY A 20 5.84 -9.63 -9.90
N LEU A 21 4.71 -9.26 -9.25
CA LEU A 21 3.99 -8.03 -9.58
C LEU A 21 4.95 -6.83 -9.48
N LYS A 22 5.15 -6.14 -10.62
CA LYS A 22 6.00 -4.95 -10.68
C LYS A 22 5.21 -3.73 -10.23
N THR A 23 5.59 -3.17 -9.09
CA THR A 23 4.97 -1.96 -8.54
C THR A 23 5.88 -0.74 -8.74
N GLN A 24 5.30 0.46 -8.71
CA GLN A 24 6.03 1.72 -8.92
C GLN A 24 6.55 2.26 -7.58
N THR A 25 7.73 1.82 -7.14
CA THR A 25 8.33 2.35 -5.91
C THR A 25 8.84 3.79 -6.07
N GLU A 26 9.21 4.17 -7.30
CA GLU A 26 9.73 5.50 -7.64
C GLU A 26 8.94 6.18 -8.79
N PRO A 27 8.90 7.52 -8.82
CA PRO A 27 9.46 8.44 -7.83
C PRO A 27 8.68 8.42 -6.50
N PHE A 28 9.39 8.60 -5.39
CA PHE A 28 8.78 8.82 -4.09
C PHE A 28 8.29 10.29 -4.00
N PRO A 29 7.03 10.56 -3.60
CA PRO A 29 6.46 11.90 -3.61
C PRO A 29 7.04 12.77 -2.48
N GLU A 30 7.98 13.66 -2.82
CA GLU A 30 8.61 14.58 -1.86
C GLU A 30 7.67 15.75 -1.49
N THR A 31 6.79 16.14 -2.41
CA THR A 31 5.85 17.26 -2.20
C THR A 31 4.41 16.80 -1.98
N GLU A 32 3.60 17.63 -1.31
CA GLU A 32 2.15 17.40 -1.20
C GLU A 32 1.47 17.32 -2.57
N LYS A 33 1.96 18.08 -3.55
CA LYS A 33 1.43 18.08 -4.92
C LYS A 33 1.64 16.74 -5.61
N GLU A 34 2.83 16.16 -5.50
CA GLU A 34 3.15 14.84 -6.05
C GLU A 34 2.35 13.74 -5.35
N PHE A 35 2.23 13.83 -4.02
CA PHE A 35 1.40 12.91 -3.25
C PHE A 35 -0.07 12.97 -3.69
N ALA A 36 -0.64 14.17 -3.81
CA ALA A 36 -2.02 14.38 -4.26
C ALA A 36 -2.25 13.92 -5.70
N ALA A 37 -1.24 13.98 -6.57
CA ALA A 37 -1.32 13.45 -7.93
C ALA A 37 -1.49 11.93 -7.92
N ILE A 38 -0.70 11.21 -7.12
CA ILE A 38 -0.83 9.74 -6.96
C ILE A 38 -2.20 9.38 -6.37
N LEU A 39 -2.69 10.12 -5.37
CA LEU A 39 -4.05 9.92 -4.85
C LEU A 39 -5.13 10.10 -5.93
N THR A 40 -4.94 11.10 -6.81
CA THR A 40 -5.87 11.35 -7.93
C THR A 40 -5.88 10.19 -8.91
N GLU A 41 -4.72 9.59 -9.21
CA GLU A 41 -4.64 8.39 -10.04
C GLU A 41 -5.36 7.20 -9.39
N LEU A 42 -5.13 6.95 -8.09
CA LEU A 42 -5.80 5.88 -7.35
C LEU A 42 -7.33 6.03 -7.36
N ARG A 43 -7.85 7.26 -7.27
CA ARG A 43 -9.30 7.54 -7.31
C ARG A 43 -9.95 7.23 -8.67
N GLN A 44 -9.17 7.11 -9.74
CA GLN A 44 -9.69 6.73 -11.06
C GLN A 44 -9.86 5.21 -11.19
N LEU A 45 -9.25 4.43 -10.31
CA LEU A 45 -9.40 2.98 -10.29
C LEU A 45 -10.77 2.57 -9.74
N LYS A 46 -11.22 1.39 -10.14
CA LYS A 46 -12.39 0.77 -9.52
C LYS A 46 -12.07 0.40 -8.07
N ALA A 47 -13.07 0.44 -7.21
CA ALA A 47 -12.90 0.15 -5.78
C ALA A 47 -12.29 -1.25 -5.52
N ASP A 48 -12.60 -2.22 -6.39
CA ASP A 48 -12.15 -3.61 -6.36
C ASP A 48 -10.88 -3.91 -7.17
N ASP A 49 -10.29 -2.89 -7.82
CA ASP A 49 -9.04 -3.03 -8.57
C ASP A 49 -7.82 -2.98 -7.63
N ILE A 50 -7.61 -4.10 -6.92
CA ILE A 50 -6.53 -4.24 -5.96
C ILE A 50 -5.15 -4.22 -6.64
N GLU A 51 -5.03 -4.85 -7.80
CA GLU A 51 -3.74 -4.93 -8.50
C GLU A 51 -3.32 -3.55 -9.01
N GLY A 52 -4.23 -2.79 -9.64
CA GLY A 52 -3.98 -1.42 -10.04
C GLY A 52 -3.59 -0.54 -8.86
N LYS A 53 -4.31 -0.66 -7.73
CA LYS A 53 -3.95 0.04 -6.49
C LYS A 53 -2.55 -0.31 -6.03
N MET A 54 -2.17 -1.60 -6.07
CA MET A 54 -0.84 -2.05 -5.66
C MET A 54 0.27 -1.50 -6.55
N VAL A 55 0.05 -1.50 -7.85
CA VAL A 55 1.02 -0.97 -8.83
C VAL A 55 1.23 0.53 -8.62
N ILE A 56 0.16 1.32 -8.52
CA ILE A 56 0.23 2.78 -8.37
C ILE A 56 0.73 3.19 -6.99
N SER A 57 0.38 2.47 -5.92
CA SER A 57 0.91 2.78 -4.58
C SER A 57 2.31 2.25 -4.33
N GLY A 58 2.86 1.42 -5.22
CA GLY A 58 4.25 0.98 -5.10
C GLY A 58 4.46 -0.03 -3.97
N PHE A 59 3.48 -0.91 -3.69
CA PHE A 59 3.62 -1.88 -2.61
C PHE A 59 4.80 -2.84 -2.83
N VAL A 60 5.57 -3.07 -1.78
CA VAL A 60 6.60 -4.11 -1.69
C VAL A 60 6.47 -4.85 -0.36
N ASP A 61 6.83 -6.13 -0.36
CA ASP A 61 6.67 -7.03 0.78
C ASP A 61 7.86 -7.02 1.76
N GLN A 62 8.65 -5.94 1.73
CA GLN A 62 9.84 -5.77 2.54
C GLN A 62 10.08 -4.28 2.85
N PRO A 63 10.87 -3.95 3.89
CA PRO A 63 11.24 -2.58 4.19
C PRO A 63 11.95 -1.90 3.01
N TYR A 64 11.69 -0.61 2.78
CA TYR A 64 12.24 0.13 1.63
C TYR A 64 13.05 1.36 2.06
N GLY A 65 14.03 1.73 1.23
CA GLY A 65 14.87 2.92 1.42
C GLY A 65 15.99 2.78 2.47
N PRO A 66 16.82 3.81 2.65
CA PRO A 66 17.95 3.79 3.58
C PRO A 66 17.53 3.60 5.04
N ASP A 67 16.38 4.15 5.42
CA ASP A 67 15.82 4.06 6.76
C ASP A 67 15.01 2.78 7.01
N LYS A 68 14.91 1.89 6.01
CA LYS A 68 14.10 0.67 6.06
C LYS A 68 12.68 0.96 6.56
N GLN A 69 12.03 1.93 5.92
CA GLN A 69 10.67 2.34 6.26
C GLN A 69 9.70 1.18 6.07
N ARG A 70 8.72 1.07 6.97
CA ARG A 70 7.68 0.04 6.90
C ARG A 70 6.30 0.61 7.19
N CYS A 71 5.27 -0.12 6.82
CA CYS A 71 3.89 0.18 7.16
C CYS A 71 3.72 0.36 8.67
N MET A 72 4.42 -0.42 9.50
CA MET A 72 4.38 -0.28 10.96
C MET A 72 4.67 1.15 11.47
N GLU A 73 5.54 1.91 10.79
CA GLU A 73 5.87 3.29 11.14
C GLU A 73 5.01 4.33 10.39
N CYS A 74 4.13 3.91 9.48
CA CYS A 74 3.32 4.78 8.66
C CYS A 74 2.11 5.32 9.44
N MET A 75 1.79 6.61 9.29
CA MET A 75 0.64 7.26 9.95
C MET A 75 -0.72 6.61 9.60
N TYR A 76 -0.81 5.92 8.46
CA TYR A 76 -2.04 5.26 8.00
C TYR A 76 -2.17 3.81 8.47
N TYR A 77 -1.19 3.26 9.19
CA TYR A 77 -1.24 1.86 9.61
C TYR A 77 -1.98 1.67 10.92
N LEU A 78 -3.01 0.82 10.91
CA LEU A 78 -3.78 0.45 12.09
C LEU A 78 -3.29 -0.89 12.64
N VAL A 79 -2.46 -0.83 13.68
CA VAL A 79 -1.76 -1.99 14.28
C VAL A 79 -2.68 -3.17 14.63
N HIS A 80 -3.83 -2.91 15.25
CA HIS A 80 -4.74 -3.99 15.68
C HIS A 80 -5.47 -4.70 14.52
N ARG A 81 -5.44 -4.11 13.33
CA ARG A 81 -6.19 -4.61 12.17
C ARG A 81 -5.29 -4.98 11.00
N GLU A 82 -3.99 -4.69 11.04
CA GLU A 82 -3.07 -4.89 9.91
C GLU A 82 -3.64 -4.25 8.64
N TRP A 83 -3.89 -2.93 8.73
CA TRP A 83 -4.72 -2.20 7.78
C TRP A 83 -4.13 -0.84 7.42
N CYS A 84 -4.16 -0.50 6.14
CA CYS A 84 -3.86 0.84 5.65
C CYS A 84 -5.16 1.66 5.56
N ASP A 85 -5.28 2.68 6.39
CA ASP A 85 -6.46 3.56 6.50
C ASP A 85 -6.42 4.76 5.54
N LEU A 86 -5.47 4.78 4.59
CA LEU A 86 -5.51 5.75 3.50
C LEU A 86 -6.76 5.49 2.65
N PRO A 87 -7.71 6.43 2.51
CA PRO A 87 -9.02 6.17 1.90
C PRO A 87 -8.97 5.62 0.48
N GLU A 88 -7.99 6.06 -0.32
CA GLU A 88 -7.78 5.61 -1.70
C GLU A 88 -7.35 4.15 -1.79
N LEU A 89 -6.69 3.65 -0.75
CA LEU A 89 -6.24 2.26 -0.66
C LEU A 89 -7.27 1.43 0.10
N ALA A 90 -7.42 1.69 1.40
CA ALA A 90 -8.32 0.98 2.31
C ALA A 90 -8.19 -0.55 2.13
N VAL A 91 -6.97 -1.07 2.34
CA VAL A 91 -6.59 -2.48 2.15
C VAL A 91 -5.85 -3.03 3.37
N PRO A 92 -5.85 -4.36 3.58
CA PRO A 92 -4.98 -4.96 4.56
C PRO A 92 -3.53 -4.91 4.11
N VAL A 93 -2.62 -4.72 5.06
CA VAL A 93 -1.17 -4.64 4.82
C VAL A 93 -0.44 -5.29 5.99
N ASP A 94 0.69 -5.93 5.70
CA ASP A 94 1.60 -6.43 6.74
C ASP A 94 2.44 -5.30 7.34
N ALA A 95 2.87 -5.46 8.59
CA ALA A 95 3.68 -4.49 9.31
C ALA A 95 5.03 -4.21 8.62
N ASP A 96 5.64 -5.20 7.99
CA ASP A 96 6.97 -5.11 7.36
C ASP A 96 6.94 -4.70 5.87
N TRP A 97 5.75 -4.44 5.31
CA TRP A 97 5.59 -3.96 3.94
C TRP A 97 5.91 -2.47 3.81
N TRP A 98 5.99 -1.97 2.59
CA TRP A 98 6.13 -0.54 2.31
C TRP A 98 5.36 -0.16 1.04
N CYS A 99 4.98 1.11 0.91
CA CYS A 99 4.43 1.68 -0.32
C CYS A 99 4.94 3.13 -0.49
N ARG A 100 4.94 3.68 -1.72
CA ARG A 100 5.43 5.04 -1.99
C ARG A 100 4.53 6.15 -1.43
N LEU A 101 3.40 5.80 -0.82
CA LEU A 101 2.52 6.74 -0.10
C LEU A 101 2.81 6.76 1.42
N TRP A 102 3.93 6.16 1.85
CA TRP A 102 4.36 6.17 3.24
C TRP A 102 4.56 7.61 3.77
N ARG A 103 4.09 7.86 5.00
CA ARG A 103 4.16 9.15 5.71
C ARG A 103 4.27 8.91 7.21
N ILE A 104 4.88 9.85 7.93
CA ILE A 104 4.93 9.93 9.40
C ILE A 104 4.36 11.25 9.88
#